data_AF-A0A914J5S7-F1
#
_entry.id   AF-A0A914J5S7-F1
#
_cell.length_a   1.000
_cell.length_b   1.000
_cell.length_c   1.000
_cell.angle_alpha   90.00
_cell.angle_beta   90.00
_cell.angle_gamma   90.00
#
_symmetry.space_group_name_H-M   'P 1'
#
loop_
_entity.id
_entity.type
_entity.pdbx_description
1 polymer ?
#
loop_
_entity_poly.entity_id
_entity_poly.type
_entity_poly.pdbx_seq_one_letter_code
_entity_poly.pdbx_strand_id
1 'polypeptide(L)'
;MGPPKDAPFVMTKEMSFGKLQMTTFFDLKEDGSLDILVEYTEVDTRRLKFDFIHCDDKGDTTFLKVQVFTNVCTKNCKNSKATELGSGISWHGSCAYYTMADTSGNIQKGLQCQLPQTSQRALYVPSILFGLGRSPNFIDEVSIGSPRPSDDTSNQHFVLYQIVPNSRLIVVPPEGNEIHWNSRLYLTPNQLIIQSIVALASLCILLTILILLLHYHEHRQDVREKQAQLHRFHFDAM
;
A
#
# COMPACT_ATOMS: atom_id res chain seq x y z
N MET A 1 -11.64 -11.53 35.83
CA MET A 1 -11.42 -12.16 34.51
C MET A 1 -10.03 -12.78 34.53
N GLY A 2 -9.94 -14.10 34.71
CA GLY A 2 -8.67 -14.80 34.62
C GLY A 2 -8.22 -14.87 33.15
N PRO A 3 -6.91 -14.92 32.88
CA PRO A 3 -6.43 -15.06 31.51
C PRO A 3 -6.96 -16.38 30.90
N PRO A 4 -7.30 -16.39 29.60
CA PRO A 4 -7.76 -17.59 28.91
C PRO A 4 -6.69 -18.68 29.00
N LYS A 5 -7.11 -19.89 29.41
CA LYS A 5 -6.22 -21.02 29.75
C LYS A 5 -5.63 -21.76 28.54
N ASP A 6 -6.10 -21.49 27.33
CA ASP A 6 -5.76 -22.27 26.14
C ASP A 6 -5.39 -21.39 24.94
N ALA A 7 -4.63 -20.33 25.16
CA ALA A 7 -3.90 -19.71 24.06
C ALA A 7 -2.69 -20.60 23.75
N PRO A 8 -2.59 -21.24 22.56
CA PRO A 8 -1.38 -21.96 22.19
C PRO A 8 -0.24 -20.94 22.21
N PHE A 9 0.75 -21.17 23.08
CA PHE A 9 1.91 -20.32 23.15
C PHE A 9 2.75 -20.56 21.89
N VAL A 10 2.58 -19.69 20.90
CA VAL A 10 3.28 -19.78 19.61
C VAL A 10 4.72 -19.29 19.80
N MET A 11 5.56 -20.13 20.38
CA MET A 11 7.02 -19.99 20.27
C MET A 11 7.52 -20.91 19.16
N THR A 12 8.42 -20.40 18.31
CA THR A 12 9.13 -21.27 17.38
C THR A 12 9.97 -22.26 18.20
N LYS A 13 10.15 -23.48 17.67
CA LYS A 13 10.86 -24.57 18.35
C LYS A 13 12.28 -24.16 18.77
N GLU A 14 12.91 -23.28 18.01
CA GLU A 14 14.25 -22.74 18.28
C GLU A 14 14.28 -21.74 19.45
N MET A 15 13.23 -20.95 19.63
CA MET A 15 13.14 -19.97 20.72
C MET A 15 12.88 -20.59 22.08
N SER A 16 12.34 -21.82 22.13
CA SER A 16 11.99 -22.51 23.38
C SER A 16 13.19 -22.77 24.31
N PHE A 17 14.41 -22.75 23.77
CA PHE A 17 15.66 -22.95 24.51
C PHE A 17 16.50 -21.66 24.65
N GLY A 18 15.89 -20.48 24.42
CA GLY A 18 16.58 -19.19 24.43
C GLY A 18 16.12 -18.25 25.55
N LYS A 19 17.03 -17.42 26.08
CA LYS A 19 16.69 -16.29 26.95
C LYS A 19 16.32 -15.08 26.11
N LEU A 20 15.06 -14.65 26.20
CA LEU A 20 14.54 -13.45 25.55
C LEU A 20 15.29 -12.19 26.03
N GLN A 21 15.79 -11.38 25.11
CA GLN A 21 16.41 -10.08 25.41
C GLN A 21 15.51 -8.91 25.03
N MET A 22 14.93 -8.94 23.83
CA MET A 22 14.13 -7.84 23.29
C MET A 22 13.08 -8.35 22.31
N THR A 23 11.97 -7.64 22.23
CA THR A 23 10.95 -7.84 21.19
C THR A 23 10.57 -6.48 20.60
N THR A 24 10.24 -6.46 19.31
CA THR A 24 9.69 -5.28 18.64
C THR A 24 8.71 -5.70 17.54
N PHE A 25 7.84 -4.79 17.14
CA PHE A 25 6.91 -5.02 16.03
C PHE A 25 7.55 -4.62 14.71
N PHE A 26 7.42 -5.47 13.70
CA PHE A 26 7.95 -5.27 12.36
C PHE A 26 7.02 -5.90 11.33
N ASP A 27 6.69 -5.17 10.27
CA ASP A 27 5.89 -5.67 9.15
C ASP A 27 6.83 -6.28 8.11
N LEU A 28 7.07 -7.60 8.19
CA LEU A 28 8.04 -8.29 7.32
C LEU A 28 7.52 -8.43 5.88
N LYS A 29 6.21 -8.62 5.72
CA LYS A 29 5.57 -8.89 4.42
C LYS A 29 5.11 -7.63 3.69
N GLU A 30 5.26 -6.46 4.31
CA GLU A 30 4.75 -5.18 3.78
C GLU A 30 3.23 -5.23 3.53
N ASP A 31 2.52 -6.04 4.32
CA ASP A 31 1.09 -6.31 4.19
C ASP A 31 0.25 -5.60 5.26
N GLY A 32 0.90 -4.82 6.13
CA GLY A 32 0.26 -4.07 7.20
C GLY A 32 -0.12 -4.90 8.43
N SER A 33 0.20 -6.19 8.45
CA SER A 33 0.23 -6.99 9.67
C SER A 33 1.57 -6.80 10.36
N LEU A 34 1.56 -6.65 11.69
CA LEU A 34 2.78 -6.51 12.47
C LEU A 34 3.21 -7.87 13.00
N ASP A 35 4.33 -8.38 12.49
CA ASP A 35 5.03 -9.52 13.06
C ASP A 35 5.85 -9.08 14.29
N ILE A 36 6.22 -10.03 15.15
CA ILE A 36 7.07 -9.75 16.29
C ILE A 36 8.48 -10.21 15.98
N LEU A 37 9.40 -9.27 15.81
CA LEU A 37 10.83 -9.54 15.77
C LEU A 37 11.34 -9.75 17.19
N VAL A 38 12.05 -10.84 17.40
CA VAL A 38 12.53 -11.26 18.71
C VAL A 38 14.03 -11.48 18.70
N GLU A 39 14.69 -10.85 19.66
CA GLU A 39 16.10 -11.03 19.99
C GLU A 39 16.22 -11.95 21.21
N TYR A 40 16.94 -13.07 21.07
CA TYR A 40 17.17 -14.01 22.16
C TYR A 40 18.60 -14.54 22.17
N THR A 41 19.05 -15.00 23.33
CA THR A 41 20.34 -15.67 23.50
C THR A 41 20.11 -17.15 23.70
N GLU A 42 20.67 -17.97 22.82
CA GLU A 42 20.62 -19.42 22.94
C GLU A 42 21.40 -19.89 24.17
N VAL A 43 20.81 -20.78 24.98
CA VAL A 43 21.40 -21.22 26.27
C VAL A 43 22.72 -21.98 26.05
N ASP A 44 22.78 -22.85 25.04
CA ASP A 44 23.94 -23.72 24.81
C ASP A 44 25.13 -22.98 24.21
N THR A 45 24.90 -22.15 23.19
CA THR A 45 25.98 -21.47 22.47
C THR A 45 26.30 -20.08 23.01
N ARG A 46 25.42 -19.52 23.86
CA ARG A 46 25.42 -18.11 24.30
C ARG A 46 25.49 -17.11 23.15
N ARG A 47 25.07 -17.51 21.95
CA ARG A 47 25.03 -16.62 20.78
C ARG A 47 23.72 -15.85 20.73
N LEU A 48 23.82 -14.61 20.28
CA LEU A 48 22.66 -13.79 19.97
C LEU A 48 22.03 -14.28 18.66
N LYS A 49 20.72 -14.51 18.68
CA LYS A 49 19.91 -14.90 17.53
C LYS A 49 18.70 -13.98 17.41
N PHE A 50 18.21 -13.85 16.19
CA PHE A 50 16.98 -13.13 15.86
C PHE A 50 16.02 -14.10 15.19
N ASP A 51 14.75 -14.03 15.55
CA ASP A 51 13.69 -14.82 14.93
C ASP A 51 12.40 -14.00 14.89
N PHE A 52 11.45 -14.40 14.05
CA PHE A 52 10.17 -13.74 13.87
C PHE A 52 9.03 -14.63 14.33
N ILE A 53 8.12 -14.07 15.12
CA ILE A 53 6.81 -14.67 15.37
C ILE A 53 5.85 -14.05 14.37
N HIS A 54 5.43 -14.87 13.40
CA HIS A 54 4.55 -14.44 12.32
C HIS A 54 3.12 -14.25 12.81
N CYS A 55 2.52 -13.11 12.46
CA CYS A 55 1.13 -12.79 12.75
C CYS A 55 0.34 -12.71 11.43
N ASP A 56 0.07 -13.89 10.85
CA ASP A 56 -0.54 -14.00 9.53
C ASP A 56 -2.05 -13.74 9.51
N ASP A 57 -2.73 -13.77 10.66
CA ASP A 57 -4.18 -13.53 10.72
C ASP A 57 -4.50 -12.04 10.80
N LYS A 58 -4.69 -11.44 9.63
CA LYS A 58 -5.07 -10.04 9.47
C LYS A 58 -6.59 -9.81 9.46
N GLY A 59 -7.38 -10.86 9.20
CA GLY A 59 -8.80 -10.75 8.88
C GLY A 59 -9.12 -9.68 7.82
N ASP A 60 -10.33 -9.13 7.84
CA ASP A 60 -10.77 -8.07 6.91
C ASP A 60 -10.34 -6.65 7.35
N THR A 61 -9.14 -6.51 7.91
CA THR A 61 -8.64 -5.20 8.37
C THR A 61 -7.85 -4.50 7.29
N THR A 62 -7.91 -3.17 7.32
CA THR A 62 -7.24 -2.28 6.37
C THR A 62 -6.20 -1.43 7.10
N PHE A 63 -5.18 -0.99 6.37
CA PHE A 63 -4.09 -0.20 6.91
C PHE A 63 -3.68 0.94 5.97
N LEU A 64 -3.00 1.93 6.52
CA LEU A 64 -2.27 2.95 5.76
C LEU A 64 -0.85 3.00 6.30
N LYS A 65 0.14 2.74 5.43
CA LYS A 65 1.55 2.87 5.76
C LYS A 65 2.09 4.17 5.18
N VAL A 66 2.58 5.07 6.01
CA VAL A 66 3.16 6.36 5.58
C VAL A 66 4.65 6.36 5.87
N GLN A 67 5.45 6.74 4.90
CA GLN A 67 6.90 6.87 5.04
C GLN A 67 7.36 8.22 4.55
N VAL A 68 8.13 8.90 5.38
CA VAL A 68 8.67 10.21 5.06
C VAL A 68 10.18 10.11 4.94
N PHE A 69 10.72 10.50 3.79
CA PHE A 69 12.15 10.45 3.51
C PHE A 69 12.70 11.86 3.25
N THR A 70 13.99 12.04 3.53
CA THR A 70 14.75 13.23 3.17
C THR A 70 14.85 13.39 1.66
N ASN A 71 14.92 14.64 1.21
CA ASN A 71 15.09 15.04 -0.18
C ASN A 71 16.54 14.88 -0.71
N VAL A 72 17.43 14.23 0.04
CA VAL A 72 18.86 14.07 -0.30
C VAL A 72 19.07 13.42 -1.69
N CYS A 73 18.12 12.61 -2.16
CA CYS A 73 18.24 11.84 -3.40
C CYS A 73 17.04 12.01 -4.34
N THR A 74 16.80 13.23 -4.84
CA THR A 74 15.67 13.54 -5.75
C THR A 74 16.08 13.65 -7.23
N LYS A 75 17.28 14.18 -7.55
CA LYS A 75 17.69 14.46 -8.95
C LYS A 75 19.06 13.90 -9.36
N ASN A 76 20.08 13.90 -8.48
CA ASN A 76 21.49 13.67 -8.85
C ASN A 76 22.19 12.54 -8.09
N CYS A 77 21.53 11.39 -7.90
CA CYS A 77 22.18 10.22 -7.31
C CYS A 77 22.93 9.42 -8.37
N LYS A 78 24.27 9.34 -8.24
CA LYS A 78 25.17 8.74 -9.23
C LYS A 78 24.89 7.27 -9.59
N ASN A 79 24.10 6.53 -8.80
CA ASN A 79 23.86 5.09 -8.98
C ASN A 79 22.39 4.65 -8.81
N SER A 80 21.47 5.56 -8.54
CA SER A 80 20.03 5.24 -8.44
C SER A 80 19.33 5.97 -9.56
N LYS A 81 18.49 5.27 -10.33
CA LYS A 81 17.59 5.95 -11.25
C LYS A 81 16.81 6.95 -10.41
N ALA A 82 17.00 8.25 -10.66
CA ALA A 82 16.37 9.36 -9.92
C ALA A 82 14.82 9.27 -9.90
N THR A 83 14.26 8.29 -10.61
CA THR A 83 12.86 7.89 -10.61
C THR A 83 12.41 7.11 -9.38
N GLU A 84 13.26 6.64 -8.46
CA GLU A 84 12.83 5.90 -7.26
C GLU A 84 12.64 6.82 -6.05
N LEU A 85 11.42 7.35 -5.89
CA LEU A 85 11.04 8.11 -4.70
C LEU A 85 11.09 7.19 -3.47
N GLY A 86 11.92 7.51 -2.49
CA GLY A 86 12.11 6.69 -1.28
C GLY A 86 13.54 6.18 -1.05
N SER A 87 14.48 6.41 -1.98
CA SER A 87 15.92 6.09 -1.79
C SER A 87 16.68 7.05 -0.86
N GLY A 88 15.95 7.88 -0.12
CA GLY A 88 16.50 8.82 0.85
C GLY A 88 16.64 8.22 2.25
N ILE A 89 17.15 9.03 3.19
CA ILE A 89 17.18 8.67 4.61
C ILE A 89 15.80 8.92 5.22
N SER A 90 15.35 8.05 6.12
CA SER A 90 14.07 8.23 6.82
C SER A 90 14.08 9.51 7.65
N TRP A 91 13.08 10.37 7.48
CA TRP A 91 12.97 11.62 8.20
C TRP A 91 12.52 11.37 9.65
N HIS A 92 13.40 11.65 10.62
CA HIS A 92 13.08 11.51 12.04
C HIS A 92 12.15 12.63 12.52
N GLY A 93 11.16 12.28 13.34
CA GLY A 93 10.22 13.26 13.93
C GLY A 93 9.17 13.80 12.97
N SER A 94 9.10 13.31 11.72
CA SER A 94 7.97 13.60 10.85
C SER A 94 6.70 12.91 11.37
N CYS A 95 5.56 13.59 11.33
CA CYS A 95 4.30 13.06 11.82
C CYS A 95 3.26 13.03 10.72
N ALA A 96 2.41 12.02 10.73
CA ALA A 96 1.24 11.94 9.87
C ALA A 96 -0.03 11.94 10.74
N TYR A 97 -1.07 12.56 10.20
CA TYR A 97 -2.40 12.62 10.75
C TYR A 97 -3.37 12.16 9.67
N TYR A 98 -4.37 11.37 10.03
CA TYR A 98 -5.45 11.01 9.10
C TYR A 98 -6.82 11.31 9.69
N THR A 99 -7.78 11.54 8.81
CA THR A 99 -9.23 11.59 9.10
C THR A 99 -9.97 10.71 8.10
N MET A 100 -10.92 9.92 8.58
CA MET A 100 -11.82 9.12 7.72
C MET A 100 -13.18 8.91 8.39
N ALA A 101 -14.19 8.59 7.61
CA ALA A 101 -15.47 8.07 8.12
C ALA A 101 -15.46 6.53 8.22
N ASP A 102 -15.91 6.00 9.35
CA ASP A 102 -16.16 4.57 9.53
C ASP A 102 -17.45 4.11 8.81
N THR A 103 -17.71 2.81 8.79
CA THR A 103 -18.91 2.22 8.17
C THR A 103 -20.21 2.62 8.86
N SER A 104 -20.14 3.12 10.10
CA SER A 104 -21.28 3.62 10.87
C SER A 104 -21.47 5.14 10.73
N GLY A 105 -20.61 5.82 9.96
CA GLY A 105 -20.61 7.27 9.77
C GLY A 105 -19.90 8.08 10.85
N ASN A 106 -19.20 7.45 11.81
CA ASN A 106 -18.41 8.17 12.79
C ASN A 106 -17.06 8.59 12.20
N ILE A 107 -16.57 9.75 12.64
CA ILE A 107 -15.27 10.27 12.22
C ILE A 107 -14.18 9.57 13.05
N GLN A 108 -13.28 8.88 12.37
CA GLN A 108 -12.05 8.31 12.92
C GLN A 108 -10.86 9.20 12.57
N LYS A 109 -9.97 9.38 13.56
CA LYS A 109 -8.78 10.20 13.44
C LYS A 109 -7.61 9.49 14.11
N GLY A 110 -6.42 9.65 13.54
CA GLY A 110 -5.20 9.13 14.16
C GLY A 110 -4.02 10.03 13.84
N LEU A 111 -3.06 10.09 14.77
CA LEU A 111 -1.80 10.80 14.59
C LEU A 111 -0.67 9.91 15.09
N GLN A 112 0.40 9.80 14.30
CA GLN A 112 1.58 9.06 14.68
C GLN A 112 2.82 9.67 14.02
N CYS A 113 3.97 9.53 14.68
CA CYS A 113 5.23 10.08 14.21
C CYS A 113 6.23 8.97 13.87
N GLN A 114 7.03 9.22 12.84
CA GLN A 114 8.09 8.36 12.36
C GLN A 114 9.33 8.55 13.24
N LEU A 115 9.88 7.43 13.72
CA LEU A 115 11.12 7.37 14.51
C LEU A 115 11.17 8.43 15.66
N PRO A 116 10.17 8.46 16.57
CA PRO A 116 10.07 9.51 17.58
C PRO A 116 11.07 9.37 18.76
N GLN A 117 11.77 8.25 18.90
CA GLN A 117 12.59 7.93 20.09
C GLN A 117 14.10 8.18 19.92
N THR A 118 14.76 8.50 21.03
CA THR A 118 16.20 8.77 21.16
C THR A 118 16.97 7.82 22.09
N SER A 119 16.39 6.70 22.56
CA SER A 119 17.11 5.78 23.47
C SER A 119 18.04 4.81 22.75
N GLN A 120 19.12 4.43 23.43
CA GLN A 120 20.02 3.38 23.00
C GLN A 120 19.27 2.05 23.03
N ARG A 121 19.08 1.41 21.87
CA ARG A 121 18.46 0.07 21.69
C ARG A 121 16.93 0.01 21.53
N ALA A 122 16.28 1.01 20.92
CA ALA A 122 14.90 0.83 20.44
C ALA A 122 14.87 0.61 18.92
N LEU A 123 14.30 -0.52 18.47
CA LEU A 123 14.04 -0.78 17.06
C LEU A 123 12.67 -0.20 16.68
N TYR A 124 12.66 1.02 16.15
CA TYR A 124 11.49 1.55 15.45
C TYR A 124 11.60 1.31 13.96
N VAL A 125 10.47 0.99 13.35
CA VAL A 125 10.37 0.93 11.90
C VAL A 125 10.43 2.34 11.29
N PRO A 126 11.12 2.52 10.15
CA PRO A 126 11.15 3.77 9.39
C PRO A 126 9.84 3.98 8.62
N SER A 127 8.72 3.86 9.31
CA SER A 127 7.38 4.02 8.76
C SER A 127 6.38 4.27 9.87
N ILE A 128 5.33 5.00 9.53
CA ILE A 128 4.12 5.15 10.32
C ILE A 128 3.12 4.12 9.79
N LEU A 129 2.48 3.36 10.68
CA LEU A 129 1.48 2.36 10.30
C LEU A 129 0.18 2.62 11.05
N PHE A 130 -0.85 3.03 10.31
CA PHE A 130 -2.20 3.17 10.83
C PHE A 130 -3.00 1.91 10.56
N GLY A 131 -3.55 1.30 11.60
CA GLY A 131 -4.65 0.34 11.47
C GLY A 131 -5.96 1.10 11.33
N LEU A 132 -6.66 0.91 10.22
CA LEU A 132 -7.93 1.59 9.89
C LEU A 132 -9.15 0.71 10.21
N GLY A 133 -8.92 -0.48 10.78
CA GLY A 133 -9.96 -1.45 11.09
C GLY A 133 -10.64 -2.01 9.85
N ARG A 134 -11.89 -2.44 9.99
CA ARG A 134 -12.71 -3.00 8.90
C ARG A 134 -13.48 -1.91 8.13
N SER A 135 -12.82 -0.80 7.82
CA SER A 135 -13.42 0.30 7.05
C SER A 135 -12.86 0.27 5.62
N PRO A 136 -13.61 -0.24 4.62
CA PRO A 136 -13.17 -0.25 3.23
C PRO A 136 -13.27 1.12 2.54
N ASN A 137 -13.63 2.18 3.29
CA ASN A 137 -13.81 3.52 2.77
C ASN A 137 -12.47 4.20 2.49
N PHE A 138 -12.49 5.20 1.60
CA PHE A 138 -11.34 6.08 1.38
C PHE A 138 -11.01 6.87 2.66
N ILE A 139 -9.73 7.16 2.84
CA ILE A 139 -9.28 8.10 3.87
C ILE A 139 -9.52 9.51 3.33
N ASP A 140 -10.33 10.29 4.03
CA ASP A 140 -10.77 11.62 3.58
C ASP A 140 -9.58 12.57 3.46
N GLU A 141 -8.73 12.60 4.48
CA GLU A 141 -7.58 13.49 4.58
C GLU A 141 -6.39 12.78 5.25
N VAL A 142 -5.21 12.92 4.66
CA VAL A 142 -3.92 12.58 5.27
C VAL A 142 -3.03 13.82 5.26
N SER A 143 -2.71 14.34 6.45
CA SER A 143 -1.82 15.47 6.64
C SER A 143 -0.47 15.00 7.17
N ILE A 144 0.61 15.38 6.51
CA ILE A 144 1.99 15.02 6.86
C ILE A 144 2.73 16.29 7.24
N GLY A 145 3.37 16.28 8.41
CA GLY A 145 4.26 17.34 8.88
C GLY A 145 5.72 16.89 8.88
N SER A 146 6.62 17.77 8.46
CA SER A 146 8.07 17.54 8.55
C SER A 146 8.73 18.59 9.45
N PRO A 147 9.55 18.19 10.45
CA PRO A 147 10.33 19.14 11.24
C PRO A 147 11.46 19.70 10.38
N ARG A 148 11.19 20.84 9.74
CA ARG A 148 12.15 21.58 8.92
C ARG A 148 12.14 23.06 9.30
N PRO A 149 13.30 23.73 9.33
CA PRO A 149 13.34 25.18 9.38
C PRO A 149 12.80 25.70 8.03
N SER A 150 11.67 26.40 8.07
CA SER A 150 11.15 27.12 6.90
C SER A 150 10.71 28.51 7.35
N ASP A 151 11.01 29.52 6.54
CA ASP A 151 10.57 30.90 6.79
C ASP A 151 9.03 31.01 6.73
N ASP A 152 8.40 30.09 5.99
CA ASP A 152 6.96 29.95 5.85
C ASP A 152 6.49 28.63 6.50
N THR A 153 5.71 28.74 7.58
CA THR A 153 5.16 27.60 8.31
C THR A 153 4.13 26.82 7.48
N SER A 154 3.51 27.44 6.47
CA SER A 154 2.51 26.77 5.64
C SER A 154 3.11 25.61 4.85
N ASN A 155 4.40 25.69 4.50
CA ASN A 155 5.09 24.65 3.75
C ASN A 155 5.68 23.54 4.63
N GLN A 156 5.44 23.55 5.95
CA GLN A 156 5.83 22.46 6.87
C GLN A 156 4.85 21.30 6.85
N HIS A 157 3.65 21.51 6.29
CA HIS A 157 2.58 20.54 6.21
C HIS A 157 2.21 20.24 4.76
N PHE A 158 1.78 19.02 4.51
CA PHE A 158 1.30 18.57 3.21
C PHE A 158 0.07 17.71 3.38
N VAL A 159 -0.99 18.05 2.66
CA VAL A 159 -2.29 17.39 2.79
C VAL A 159 -2.62 16.67 1.49
N LEU A 160 -3.02 15.42 1.63
CA LEU A 160 -3.54 14.57 0.57
C LEU A 160 -4.98 14.20 0.89
N TYR A 161 -5.82 14.10 -0.13
CA TYR A 161 -7.22 13.74 0.01
C TYR A 161 -7.51 12.42 -0.68
N GLN A 162 -8.54 11.71 -0.22
CA GLN A 162 -9.09 10.52 -0.87
C GLN A 162 -8.05 9.40 -1.09
N ILE A 163 -7.31 9.05 -0.03
CA ILE A 163 -6.32 7.97 -0.12
C ILE A 163 -7.03 6.62 -0.01
N VAL A 164 -6.58 5.65 -0.83
CA VAL A 164 -7.10 4.28 -0.81
C VAL A 164 -6.49 3.52 0.37
N PRO A 165 -7.26 2.77 1.17
CA PRO A 165 -6.71 1.84 2.17
C PRO A 165 -5.83 0.75 1.55
N ASN A 166 -5.09 0.03 2.37
CA ASN A 166 -4.11 -0.99 1.96
C ASN A 166 -3.05 -0.44 0.99
N SER A 167 -2.58 0.76 1.30
CA SER A 167 -1.59 1.46 0.49
C SER A 167 -0.41 1.92 1.33
N ARG A 168 0.70 2.08 0.63
CA ARG A 168 1.95 2.63 1.13
C ARG A 168 2.18 3.99 0.48
N LEU A 169 2.10 5.03 1.29
CA LEU A 169 2.33 6.40 0.91
C LEU A 169 3.78 6.80 1.22
N ILE A 170 4.55 7.13 0.19
CA ILE A 170 5.92 7.65 0.31
C ILE A 170 5.88 9.15 0.06
N VAL A 171 6.40 9.93 1.01
CA VAL A 171 6.42 11.40 0.96
C VAL A 171 7.85 11.90 1.12
N VAL A 172 8.21 12.89 0.32
CA VAL A 172 9.49 13.60 0.38
C VAL A 172 9.18 15.10 0.51
N PRO A 173 9.53 15.73 1.65
CA PRO A 173 9.41 17.17 1.83
C PRO A 173 10.23 17.95 0.80
N PRO A 174 9.87 19.22 0.53
CA PRO A 174 10.62 20.07 -0.40
C PRO A 174 12.03 20.40 0.10
N GLU A 175 12.90 20.76 -0.85
CA GLU A 175 14.27 21.22 -0.57
C GLU A 175 14.31 22.72 -0.28
N GLY A 176 14.82 23.11 0.89
CA GLY A 176 14.97 24.52 1.26
C GLY A 176 13.65 25.31 1.21
N ASN A 177 13.62 26.37 0.38
CA ASN A 177 12.47 27.26 0.20
C ASN A 177 11.54 26.83 -0.95
N GLU A 178 11.75 25.66 -1.55
CA GLU A 178 10.78 25.11 -2.48
C GLU A 178 9.45 24.78 -1.77
N ILE A 179 8.34 24.84 -2.52
CA ILE A 179 6.97 24.61 -2.02
C ILE A 179 6.47 23.21 -2.39
N HIS A 180 7.10 22.56 -3.36
CA HIS A 180 6.57 21.32 -3.96
C HIS A 180 6.98 20.08 -3.17
N TRP A 181 6.00 19.50 -2.48
CA TRP A 181 6.11 18.17 -1.89
C TRP A 181 6.01 17.10 -2.97
N ASN A 182 6.85 16.06 -2.85
CA ASN A 182 6.77 14.90 -3.73
C ASN A 182 6.14 13.74 -2.97
N SER A 183 5.06 13.18 -3.51
CA SER A 183 4.40 12.01 -2.92
C SER A 183 4.10 10.94 -3.96
N ARG A 184 4.21 9.68 -3.56
CA ARG A 184 3.80 8.52 -4.35
C ARG A 184 3.02 7.53 -3.53
N LEU A 185 1.94 7.05 -4.11
CA LEU A 185 1.10 6.02 -3.53
C LEU A 185 1.39 4.69 -4.22
N TYR A 186 1.80 3.71 -3.43
CA TYR A 186 1.98 2.33 -3.85
C TYR A 186 0.84 1.50 -3.29
N LEU A 187 0.19 0.72 -4.14
CA LEU A 187 -0.84 -0.21 -3.69
C LEU A 187 -0.15 -1.52 -3.30
N THR A 188 -0.45 -2.02 -2.11
CA THR A 188 0.04 -3.35 -1.72
C THR A 188 -0.68 -4.37 -2.60
N PRO A 189 0.05 -5.21 -3.36
CA PRO A 189 -0.56 -6.17 -4.27
C PRO A 189 -1.37 -7.18 -3.45
N ASN A 190 -2.69 -7.11 -3.57
CA ASN A 190 -3.59 -8.08 -2.96
C ASN A 190 -4.07 -9.07 -4.02
N GLN A 191 -4.21 -10.35 -3.66
CA GLN A 191 -4.79 -11.39 -4.54
C GLN A 191 -6.16 -10.97 -5.09
N LEU A 192 -6.94 -10.23 -4.30
CA LEU A 192 -8.25 -9.67 -4.72
C LEU A 192 -8.14 -8.74 -5.93
N ILE A 193 -7.09 -7.92 -6.03
CA ILE A 193 -6.91 -6.99 -7.16
C ILE A 193 -6.64 -7.79 -8.44
N ILE A 194 -5.79 -8.82 -8.36
CA ILE A 194 -5.46 -9.66 -9.51
C ILE A 194 -6.71 -10.43 -9.99
N GLN A 195 -7.50 -10.98 -9.07
CA GLN A 195 -8.75 -11.66 -9.40
C GLN A 195 -9.75 -10.71 -10.09
N SER A 196 -9.84 -9.47 -9.62
CA SER A 196 -10.71 -8.45 -10.22
C SER A 196 -10.26 -8.07 -11.63
N ILE A 197 -8.95 -7.92 -11.85
CA ILE A 197 -8.39 -7.64 -13.19
C ILE A 197 -8.69 -8.79 -14.15
N VAL A 198 -8.53 -10.04 -13.70
CA VAL A 198 -8.83 -11.22 -14.52
C VAL A 198 -10.33 -11.29 -14.84
N ALA A 199 -11.20 -11.01 -13.87
CA ALA A 199 -12.64 -10.98 -14.07
C ALA A 199 -13.07 -9.87 -15.05
N LEU A 200 -12.46 -8.68 -14.95
CA LEU A 200 -12.73 -7.58 -15.88
C LEU A 200 -12.23 -7.91 -17.29
N ALA A 201 -11.03 -8.47 -17.41
CA ALA A 201 -10.45 -8.88 -18.68
C ALA A 201 -11.30 -9.96 -19.37
N SER A 202 -11.79 -10.95 -18.61
CA SER A 202 -12.65 -12.00 -19.16
C SER A 202 -13.99 -11.44 -19.66
N LEU A 203 -14.58 -10.49 -18.94
CA LEU A 203 -15.79 -9.78 -19.39
C LEU A 203 -15.53 -8.98 -20.67
N CYS A 204 -14.43 -8.24 -20.75
CA CYS A 204 -14.07 -7.49 -21.95
C CYS A 204 -13.85 -8.40 -23.17
N ILE A 205 -13.19 -9.56 -22.98
CA ILE A 205 -12.99 -10.54 -24.05
C ILE A 205 -14.34 -11.10 -24.54
N LEU A 206 -15.24 -11.46 -23.62
CA LEU A 206 -16.56 -11.97 -23.96
C LEU A 206 -17.37 -10.97 -24.78
N LEU A 207 -17.38 -9.71 -24.36
CA LEU A 207 -18.04 -8.63 -25.10
C LEU A 207 -17.44 -8.44 -26.49
N THR A 208 -16.10 -8.49 -26.60
CA THR A 208 -15.40 -8.36 -27.88
C THR A 208 -15.79 -9.50 -28.84
N ILE A 209 -15.86 -10.74 -28.35
CA ILE A 209 -16.30 -11.89 -29.15
C ILE A 209 -17.74 -11.72 -29.63
N LEU A 210 -18.65 -11.27 -28.75
CA LEU A 210 -20.05 -11.05 -29.09
C LEU A 210 -20.19 -9.97 -30.18
N ILE A 211 -19.45 -8.87 -30.05
CA ILE A 211 -19.41 -7.79 -31.05
C ILE A 211 -18.90 -8.33 -32.40
N LEU A 212 -17.81 -9.10 -32.40
CA LEU A 212 -17.25 -9.69 -33.63
C LEU A 212 -18.23 -10.66 -34.31
N LEU A 213 -18.95 -11.48 -33.53
CA LEU A 213 -19.97 -12.38 -34.07
C LEU A 213 -21.14 -11.62 -34.69
N LEU A 214 -21.64 -10.58 -34.02
CA LEU A 214 -22.69 -9.73 -34.58
C LEU A 214 -22.23 -9.05 -35.87
N HIS A 215 -21.01 -8.48 -35.86
CA HIS A 215 -20.45 -7.80 -37.02
C HIS A 215 -20.25 -8.76 -38.21
N TYR A 216 -19.84 -9.99 -37.95
CA TYR A 216 -19.76 -11.01 -38.99
C TYR A 216 -21.13 -11.36 -39.58
N HIS A 217 -22.15 -11.43 -38.73
CA HIS A 217 -23.52 -11.72 -39.15
C HIS A 217 -24.11 -10.58 -40.00
N GLU A 218 -23.90 -9.34 -39.59
CA GLU A 218 -24.27 -8.12 -40.32
C GLU A 218 -23.56 -8.08 -41.67
N HIS A 219 -22.23 -8.24 -41.69
CA HIS A 219 -21.47 -8.26 -42.94
C HIS A 219 -21.96 -9.35 -43.90
N ARG A 220 -22.39 -10.51 -43.39
CA ARG A 220 -22.94 -11.58 -44.22
C ARG A 220 -24.32 -11.23 -44.78
N GLN A 221 -25.13 -10.47 -44.06
CA GLN A 221 -26.42 -9.96 -44.56
C GLN A 221 -26.21 -8.90 -45.65
N ASP A 222 -25.31 -7.95 -45.42
CA ASP A 222 -24.95 -6.91 -46.41
C ASP A 222 -24.47 -7.50 -47.73
N VAL A 223 -23.66 -8.56 -47.69
CA VAL A 223 -23.18 -9.24 -48.90
C VAL A 223 -24.34 -9.86 -49.69
N ARG A 224 -25.34 -10.45 -49.00
CA ARG A 224 -26.52 -11.03 -49.65
C ARG A 224 -27.40 -9.95 -50.29
N GLU A 225 -27.57 -8.81 -49.63
CA GLU A 225 -28.35 -7.69 -50.18
C GLU A 225 -27.70 -7.09 -51.42
N LYS A 226 -26.37 -6.91 -51.42
CA LYS A 226 -25.61 -6.43 -52.59
C LYS A 226 -25.76 -7.37 -53.79
N GLN A 227 -25.71 -8.68 -53.58
CA GLN A 227 -25.93 -9.67 -54.65
C GLN A 227 -27.36 -9.60 -55.23
N ALA A 228 -28.37 -9.45 -54.37
CA ALA A 228 -29.76 -9.31 -54.81
C ALA A 228 -30.00 -8.03 -55.64
N GLN A 229 -29.35 -6.92 -55.29
CA GLN A 229 -29.42 -5.67 -56.06
C GLN A 229 -28.78 -5.80 -57.44
N LEU A 230 -27.57 -6.39 -57.53
CA LEU A 230 -26.90 -6.62 -58.82
C LEU A 230 -27.73 -7.48 -59.77
N HIS A 231 -28.42 -8.51 -59.26
CA HIS A 231 -29.33 -9.31 -60.07
C HIS A 231 -30.53 -8.52 -60.57
N ARG A 232 -31.12 -7.61 -59.76
CA ARG A 232 -32.22 -6.74 -60.21
C ARG A 232 -31.81 -5.81 -61.36
N PHE A 233 -30.64 -5.19 -61.28
CA PHE A 233 -30.13 -4.33 -62.35
C PHE A 233 -29.84 -5.09 -63.65
N HIS A 234 -29.44 -6.36 -63.57
CA HIS A 234 -29.22 -7.19 -64.75
C HIS A 234 -30.52 -7.55 -65.50
N PHE A 235 -31.68 -7.54 -64.83
CA PHE A 235 -32.98 -7.78 -65.44
C PHE A 235 -33.63 -6.51 -66.01
N ASP A 236 -33.24 -5.32 -65.55
CA ASP A 236 -33.81 -4.02 -65.99
C ASP A 236 -33.12 -3.46 -67.25
N ALA A 237 -32.06 -4.14 -67.74
CA ALA A 237 -31.25 -3.74 -68.89
C ALA A 237 -31.43 -4.65 -70.14
N MET A 238 -32.38 -5.59 -70.12
CA MET A 238 -32.88 -6.34 -71.29
C MET A 238 -34.32 -5.92 -71.59
#